data_AF-A0A6M1TY66-F1
#
_entry.id   AF-A0A6M1TY66-F1
#
_cell.length_a   1.000
_cell.length_b   1.000
_cell.length_c   1.000
_cell.angle_alpha   90.00
_cell.angle_beta   90.00
_cell.angle_gamma   90.00
#
_symmetry.space_group_name_H-M   'P 1'
#
loop_
_entity.id
_entity.type
_entity.pdbx_description
1 polymer ?
#
loop_
_entity_poly.entity_id
_entity_poly.type
_entity_poly.pdbx_seq_one_letter_code
_entity_poly.pdbx_strand_id
1 'polypeptide(L)'
;MTTKPPIICGRPYVLFDPEQTAEIKRVERRDDLRLRILNGINESLAAIDEYVAEFSSTPGLQNTIELAARKLLHVSGTVFYEDLDAYYEDDELKTVEWRGEVETI
;
A
#
# COMPACT_ATOMS: atom_id res chain seq x y z
N MET A 1 -45.92 -10.23 -42.84
CA MET A 1 -45.20 -10.11 -41.56
C MET A 1 -43.75 -10.47 -41.80
N THR A 2 -42.86 -9.49 -41.78
CA THR A 2 -41.41 -9.70 -41.79
C THR A 2 -40.79 -8.60 -40.95
N THR A 3 -40.58 -8.91 -39.67
CA THR A 3 -39.90 -8.06 -38.70
C THR A 3 -38.41 -8.05 -39.04
N LYS A 4 -37.95 -6.99 -39.72
CA LYS A 4 -36.51 -6.71 -39.83
C LYS A 4 -35.96 -6.54 -38.42
N PRO A 5 -34.84 -7.19 -38.06
CA PRO A 5 -34.21 -6.96 -36.76
C PRO A 5 -33.79 -5.49 -36.67
N PRO A 6 -33.79 -4.89 -35.47
CA PRO A 6 -33.32 -3.53 -35.30
C PRO A 6 -31.89 -3.44 -35.81
N ILE A 7 -31.65 -2.49 -36.71
CA ILE A 7 -30.31 -2.12 -37.15
C ILE A 7 -29.61 -1.59 -35.91
N ILE A 8 -28.80 -2.43 -35.27
CA ILE A 8 -27.80 -1.98 -34.31
C ILE A 8 -26.79 -1.23 -35.16
N CYS A 9 -27.00 0.08 -35.30
CA CYS A 9 -26.01 0.99 -35.85
C CYS A 9 -24.76 0.78 -35.01
N GLY A 10 -23.80 0.05 -35.58
CA GLY A 10 -22.46 -0.08 -35.03
C GLY A 10 -21.94 1.33 -34.81
N ARG A 11 -21.88 1.75 -33.54
CA ARG A 11 -20.91 2.74 -33.16
C ARG A 11 -19.61 1.94 -33.02
N PRO A 12 -18.68 2.06 -33.98
CA PRO A 12 -17.35 1.55 -33.75
C PRO A 12 -16.85 2.28 -32.50
N TYR A 13 -16.28 1.51 -31.57
CA TYR A 13 -15.50 1.96 -30.42
C TYR A 13 -15.18 3.46 -30.48
N VAL A 14 -15.67 4.22 -29.51
CA VAL A 14 -15.06 5.51 -29.16
C VAL A 14 -13.66 5.17 -28.64
N LEU A 15 -12.77 4.90 -29.58
CA LEU A 15 -11.34 4.78 -29.38
C LEU A 15 -10.90 6.19 -28.98
N PHE A 16 -10.61 6.36 -27.69
CA PHE A 16 -10.01 7.55 -27.08
C PHE A 16 -10.97 8.74 -26.90
N ASP A 17 -11.99 8.58 -26.08
CA ASP A 17 -12.37 9.72 -25.23
C ASP A 17 -11.20 9.94 -24.24
N PRO A 18 -10.48 11.09 -24.32
CA PRO A 18 -9.34 11.36 -23.44
C PRO A 18 -9.74 11.32 -21.96
N GLU A 19 -10.98 11.67 -21.64
CA GLU A 19 -11.50 11.67 -20.28
C GLU A 19 -11.68 10.24 -19.75
N GLN A 20 -12.28 9.34 -20.56
CA GLN A 20 -12.43 7.94 -20.20
C GLN A 20 -11.07 7.23 -20.10
N THR A 21 -10.14 7.55 -20.99
CA THR A 21 -8.78 6.98 -20.97
C THR A 21 -8.00 7.44 -19.73
N ALA A 22 -8.15 8.71 -19.32
CA ALA A 22 -7.54 9.23 -18.11
C ALA A 22 -8.14 8.59 -16.85
N GLU A 23 -9.44 8.34 -16.83
CA GLU A 23 -10.11 7.72 -15.70
C GLU A 23 -9.73 6.25 -15.54
N ILE A 24 -9.68 5.48 -16.64
CA ILE A 24 -9.18 4.10 -16.61
C ILE A 24 -7.76 4.05 -16.04
N LYS A 25 -6.85 4.92 -16.50
CA LYS A 25 -5.47 4.99 -15.99
C LYS A 25 -5.40 5.36 -14.50
N ARG A 26 -6.29 6.21 -14.00
CA ARG A 26 -6.36 6.54 -12.57
C ARG A 26 -6.80 5.34 -11.74
N VAL A 27 -7.80 4.62 -12.20
CA VAL A 27 -8.31 3.41 -11.54
C VAL A 27 -7.23 2.32 -11.52
N GLU A 28 -6.61 2.04 -12.67
CA GLU A 28 -5.50 1.08 -12.77
C GLU A 28 -4.35 1.45 -11.82
N ARG A 29 -3.91 2.72 -11.84
CA ARG A 29 -2.85 3.17 -10.93
C ARG A 29 -3.21 3.01 -9.45
N ARG A 30 -4.47 3.26 -9.08
CA ARG A 30 -4.95 3.07 -7.71
C ARG A 30 -4.92 1.60 -7.32
N ASP A 31 -5.38 0.72 -8.21
CA ASP A 31 -5.43 -0.71 -7.94
C ASP A 31 -4.02 -1.32 -7.91
N ASP A 32 -3.10 -0.88 -8.76
CA ASP A 32 -1.67 -1.22 -8.71
C ASP A 32 -1.03 -0.81 -7.36
N LEU A 33 -1.31 0.42 -6.90
CA LEU A 33 -0.84 0.88 -5.59
C LEU A 33 -1.40 0.02 -4.46
N ARG A 34 -2.70 -0.34 -4.52
CA ARG A 34 -3.32 -1.24 -3.55
C ARG A 34 -2.63 -2.60 -3.51
N LEU A 35 -2.36 -3.20 -4.67
CA LEU A 35 -1.67 -4.49 -4.77
C LEU A 35 -0.25 -4.40 -4.19
N ARG A 36 0.50 -3.35 -4.51
CA ARG A 36 1.84 -3.14 -3.96
C ARG A 36 1.84 -3.02 -2.44
N ILE A 37 0.87 -2.30 -1.88
CA ILE A 37 0.72 -2.18 -0.41
C ILE A 37 0.43 -3.55 0.20
N LEU A 38 -0.54 -4.29 -0.34
CA LEU A 38 -0.91 -5.61 0.19
C LEU A 38 0.24 -6.60 0.12
N ASN A 39 0.95 -6.66 -1.00
CA ASN A 39 2.10 -7.56 -1.15
C ASN A 39 3.22 -7.20 -0.18
N GLY A 40 3.57 -5.92 -0.06
CA GLY A 40 4.63 -5.48 0.85
C GLY A 40 4.31 -5.79 2.33
N ILE A 41 3.06 -5.62 2.75
CA ILE A 41 2.62 -5.98 4.11
C ILE A 41 2.69 -7.49 4.31
N ASN A 42 2.19 -8.30 3.36
CA ASN A 42 2.21 -9.75 3.49
C ASN A 42 3.63 -10.32 3.53
N GLU A 43 4.53 -9.82 2.69
CA GLU A 43 5.95 -10.20 2.69
C GLU A 43 6.63 -9.84 4.01
N SER A 44 6.36 -8.64 4.54
CA SER A 44 6.90 -8.21 5.83
C SER A 44 6.42 -9.09 6.99
N LEU A 45 5.14 -9.44 7.02
CA LEU A 45 4.57 -10.32 8.04
C LEU A 45 5.18 -11.73 7.97
N ALA A 46 5.34 -12.28 6.77
CA ALA A 46 5.97 -13.58 6.59
C ALA A 46 7.42 -13.60 7.12
N ALA A 47 8.20 -12.55 6.85
CA ALA A 47 9.56 -12.43 7.36
C ALA A 47 9.61 -12.28 8.89
N ILE A 48 8.67 -11.55 9.48
CA ILE A 48 8.55 -11.43 10.95
C ILE A 48 8.23 -12.80 11.56
N ASP A 49 7.28 -13.54 10.99
CA ASP A 49 6.90 -14.87 11.46
C ASP A 49 8.08 -15.85 11.39
N GLU A 50 8.83 -15.85 10.29
CA GLU A 50 10.04 -16.67 10.12
C GLU A 50 11.12 -16.31 11.15
N TYR A 51 11.41 -15.02 11.33
CA TYR A 51 12.37 -14.55 12.32
C TYR A 51 11.97 -14.93 13.75
N VAL A 52 10.72 -14.69 14.14
CA VAL A 52 10.24 -14.98 15.50
C VAL A 52 10.20 -16.49 15.76
N ALA A 53 9.93 -17.31 14.74
CA ALA A 53 9.98 -18.76 14.85
C ALA A 53 11.40 -19.28 15.15
N GLU A 54 12.44 -18.65 14.59
CA GLU A 54 13.84 -19.06 14.78
C GLU A 54 14.52 -18.42 16.00
N PHE A 55 14.29 -17.12 16.23
CA PHE A 55 15.07 -16.31 17.17
C PHE A 55 14.28 -15.79 18.38
N SER A 56 12.98 -16.05 18.45
CA SER A 56 12.03 -15.45 19.40
C SER A 56 11.86 -13.93 19.25
N SER A 57 10.79 -13.38 19.82
CA SER A 57 10.48 -11.94 19.70
C SER A 57 11.39 -11.11 20.60
N THR A 58 12.06 -10.10 20.03
CA THR A 58 12.91 -9.16 20.76
C THR A 58 12.17 -7.84 21.06
N PRO A 59 12.48 -7.15 22.18
CA PRO A 59 11.89 -5.84 22.49
C PRO A 59 12.13 -4.80 21.39
N GLY A 60 13.29 -4.82 20.73
CA GLY A 60 13.61 -3.94 19.60
C GLY A 60 12.70 -4.15 18.40
N LEU A 61 12.43 -5.42 18.05
CA LEU A 61 11.50 -5.77 16.97
C LEU A 61 10.07 -5.33 17.31
N GLN A 62 9.62 -5.57 18.55
CA GLN A 62 8.28 -5.17 19.00
C GLN A 62 8.06 -3.66 18.90
N ASN A 63 8.99 -2.86 19.43
CA ASN A 63 8.92 -1.40 19.36
C ASN A 63 8.92 -0.90 17.91
N THR A 64 9.70 -1.53 17.04
CA THR A 64 9.78 -1.17 15.62
C THR A 64 8.46 -1.45 14.91
N ILE A 65 7.85 -2.62 15.15
CA ILE A 65 6.55 -2.99 14.58
C ILE A 65 5.45 -2.06 15.10
N GLU A 66 5.45 -1.73 16.39
CA GLU A 66 4.46 -0.81 16.97
C GLU A 66 4.54 0.58 16.34
N LEU A 67 5.76 1.14 16.21
CA LEU A 67 5.97 2.42 15.56
C LEU A 67 5.52 2.41 14.09
N ALA A 68 5.87 1.35 13.36
CA ALA A 68 5.45 1.18 11.97
C ALA A 68 3.92 1.09 11.85
N ALA A 69 3.24 0.36 12.74
CA ALA A 69 1.79 0.24 12.75
C ALA A 69 1.10 1.58 13.04
N ARG A 70 1.57 2.33 14.06
CA ARG A 70 1.06 3.67 14.37
C ARG A 70 1.18 4.60 13.17
N LYS A 71 2.31 4.54 12.47
CA LYS A 71 2.56 5.33 11.27
C LYS A 71 1.67 4.95 10.09
N LEU A 72 1.49 3.66 9.84
CA LEU A 72 0.58 3.18 8.79
C LEU A 72 -0.86 3.65 9.04
N LEU A 73 -1.32 3.57 10.29
CA LEU A 73 -2.66 4.04 10.69
C LEU A 73 -2.82 5.56 10.53
N HIS A 74 -1.75 6.32 10.78
CA HIS A 74 -1.68 7.75 10.55
C HIS A 74 -1.83 8.11 9.08
N VAL A 75 -0.94 7.56 8.25
CA VAL A 75 -0.87 7.87 6.82
C VAL A 75 -2.12 7.36 6.08
N SER A 76 -2.74 6.27 6.55
CA SER A 76 -4.00 5.79 5.99
C SER A 76 -5.21 6.67 6.35
N GLY A 77 -5.05 7.64 7.26
CA GLY A 77 -6.14 8.49 7.76
C GLY A 77 -7.10 7.76 8.69
N THR A 78 -6.73 6.59 9.19
CA THR A 78 -7.60 5.80 10.10
C THR A 78 -7.53 6.33 11.52
N VAL A 79 -6.33 6.72 11.98
CA VAL A 79 -6.10 7.29 13.32
C VAL A 79 -5.11 8.43 13.21
N PHE A 80 -5.40 9.56 13.84
CA PHE A 80 -4.46 10.69 13.87
C PHE A 80 -3.58 10.65 15.12
N TYR A 81 -2.30 10.97 14.96
CA TYR A 81 -1.27 10.96 16.01
C TYR A 81 -0.46 12.26 15.86
N GLU A 82 -0.64 13.22 16.77
CA GLU A 82 0.01 14.55 16.69
C GLU A 82 1.54 14.48 16.67
N ASP A 83 2.13 13.49 17.33
CA ASP A 83 3.58 13.25 17.35
C ASP A 83 4.13 12.77 16.00
N LEU A 84 3.25 12.34 15.09
CA LEU A 84 3.62 11.87 13.75
C LEU A 84 3.42 12.91 12.65
N ASP A 85 2.88 14.10 12.97
CA ASP A 85 2.64 15.16 11.97
C ASP A 85 3.94 15.67 11.33
N ALA A 86 5.05 15.64 12.09
CA ALA A 86 6.39 15.95 11.59
C ALA A 86 6.88 14.97 10.50
N TYR A 87 6.31 13.76 10.40
CA TYR A 87 6.73 12.77 9.41
C TYR A 87 6.21 13.02 8.00
N TYR A 88 5.24 13.90 7.79
CA TYR A 88 4.82 14.28 6.43
C TYR A 88 5.89 15.10 5.69
N GLU A 89 6.81 15.74 6.44
CA GLU A 89 7.89 16.55 5.88
C GLU A 89 9.26 15.84 5.86
N ASP A 90 9.38 14.67 6.51
CA ASP A 90 10.67 14.00 6.71
C ASP A 90 10.89 12.79 5.79
N ASP A 91 11.97 12.84 5.01
CA ASP A 91 12.42 11.82 4.05
C ASP A 91 13.06 10.60 4.76
N GLU A 92 13.16 10.64 6.10
CA GLU A 92 13.66 9.57 6.99
C GLU A 92 12.97 8.20 6.79
N LEU A 93 11.77 8.17 6.20
CA LEU A 93 11.06 6.93 5.85
C LEU A 93 11.76 6.02 4.83
N LYS A 94 12.76 6.51 4.11
CA LYS A 94 13.55 5.66 3.21
C LYS A 94 14.46 4.70 3.97
N THR A 95 14.65 4.90 5.27
CA THR A 95 15.58 4.11 6.10
C THR A 95 14.94 3.81 7.44
N VAL A 96 14.17 2.73 7.51
CA VAL A 96 13.92 2.06 8.80
C VAL A 96 15.25 1.46 9.25
N GLU A 97 16.02 2.21 10.04
CA GLU A 97 17.25 1.70 10.64
C GLU A 97 16.89 0.73 11.77
N TRP A 98 17.28 -0.53 11.59
CA TRP A 98 17.26 -1.52 12.66
C TRP A 98 18.21 -1.08 13.78
N ARG A 99 17.66 -0.60 14.90
CA ARG A 99 18.42 -0.39 16.13
C ARG A 99 18.46 -1.71 16.89
N GLY A 100 19.35 -2.61 16.45
CA GLY A 100 19.62 -3.86 17.15
C GLY A 100 20.06 -3.62 18.60
N GLU A 101 19.87 -4.61 19.47
CA GLU A 101 20.44 -4.58 20.82
C GLU A 101 21.97 -4.46 20.70
N VAL A 102 22.52 -3.39 21.28
CA VAL A 102 23.96 -3.20 21.38
C VAL A 102 24.49 -4.31 22.28
N GLU A 103 25.24 -5.27 21.73
CA GLU A 103 26.07 -6.16 22.54
C GLU A 103 27.08 -5.29 23.29
N THR A 104 26.83 -5.03 24.57
CA THR A 104 27.84 -4.51 25.47
C THR A 104 28.91 -5.58 25.64
N ILE A 105 30.08 -5.33 25.03
CA ILE A 105 31.34 -6.07 25.23
C ILE A 105 31.73 -6.08 26.71
#